data_AF-A0A5J4SIS8-F1
#
_entry.id   AF-A0A5J4SIS8-F1
#
_cell.length_a   1.000
_cell.length_b   1.000
_cell.length_c   1.000
_cell.angle_alpha   90.00
_cell.angle_beta   90.00
_cell.angle_gamma   90.00
#
_symmetry.space_group_name_H-M   'P 1'
#
loop_
_entity.id
_entity.type
_entity.pdbx_description
1 polymer ?
#
loop_
_entity_poly.entity_id
_entity_poly.type
_entity_poly.pdbx_seq_one_letter_code
_entity_poly.pdbx_strand_id
1 'polypeptide(L)' 'NSGHLKSGICVEHGGEPSSVKFSHKVGLDYVSCSPFRVPIARLAAAQAAIENN' A
#
# COMPACT_ATOMS: atom_id res chain seq x y z
N ASN A 1 -8.05 -26.11 -1.54
CA ASN A 1 -6.96 -25.20 -1.15
C ASN A 1 -7.00 -23.99 -2.08
N SER A 2 -7.92 -23.04 -1.83
CA SER A 2 -8.13 -21.91 -2.75
C SER A 2 -6.96 -20.93 -2.57
N GLY A 3 -6.15 -20.76 -3.61
CA GLY A 3 -4.88 -20.03 -3.53
C GLY A 3 -5.08 -18.54 -3.28
N HIS A 4 -4.60 -18.07 -2.12
CA HIS A 4 -4.49 -16.65 -1.83
C HIS A 4 -3.37 -16.07 -2.70
N LEU A 5 -3.74 -15.47 -3.84
CA LEU A 5 -2.81 -14.79 -4.73
C LEU A 5 -2.33 -13.51 -4.04
N LYS A 6 -1.07 -13.49 -3.61
CA LYS A 6 -0.44 -12.27 -3.09
C LYS A 6 -0.31 -11.28 -4.23
N SER A 7 -1.13 -10.25 -4.22
CA SER A 7 -1.09 -9.16 -5.19
C SER A 7 -0.50 -7.93 -4.53
N GLY A 8 0.47 -7.31 -5.20
CA GLY A 8 1.10 -6.09 -4.72
C GLY A 8 1.46 -5.18 -5.87
N ILE A 9 1.70 -3.92 -5.56
CA ILE A 9 1.96 -2.89 -6.55
C ILE A 9 3.39 -2.36 -6.42
N CYS A 10 4.13 -2.35 -7.52
CA CYS A 10 5.44 -1.71 -7.61
C CYS A 10 5.21 -0.30 -8.15
N VAL A 11 5.24 0.68 -7.26
CA VAL A 11 4.79 2.03 -7.62
C VAL A 11 6.02 2.91 -7.71
N GLU A 12 6.31 3.41 -8.91
CA GLU A 12 7.30 4.46 -9.14
C GLU A 12 6.94 5.76 -8.40
N HIS A 13 5.64 5.99 -8.16
CA HIS A 13 5.04 6.94 -7.21
C HIS A 13 4.68 6.34 -5.83
N GLY A 14 5.28 5.24 -5.39
CA GLY A 14 4.81 4.41 -4.26
C GLY A 14 4.92 4.98 -2.86
N GLY A 15 5.48 6.18 -2.77
CA GLY A 15 5.42 6.98 -1.55
C GLY A 15 4.28 8.00 -1.56
N GLU A 16 3.49 8.11 -2.64
CA GLU A 16 2.40 9.06 -2.70
C GLU A 16 1.22 8.50 -1.88
N PRO A 17 0.81 9.20 -0.80
CA PRO A 17 -0.20 8.70 0.13
C PRO A 17 -1.51 8.29 -0.56
N SER A 18 -1.93 8.97 -1.62
CA SER A 18 -3.17 8.63 -2.34
C SER A 18 -3.07 7.26 -3.02
N SER A 19 -1.90 6.91 -3.56
CA SER A 19 -1.67 5.61 -4.21
C SER A 19 -1.66 4.47 -3.18
N VAL A 20 -1.08 4.67 -2.01
CA VAL A 20 -1.09 3.70 -0.90
C VAL A 20 -2.50 3.50 -0.35
N LYS A 21 -3.26 4.59 -0.16
CA LYS A 21 -4.66 4.54 0.25
C LYS A 21 -5.53 3.79 -0.76
N PHE A 22 -5.36 4.05 -2.06
CA PHE A 22 -6.05 3.31 -3.11
C PHE A 22 -5.69 1.82 -3.09
N SER A 23 -4.40 1.49 -2.97
CA SER A 23 -3.91 0.11 -2.89
C SER A 23 -4.51 -0.65 -1.71
N HIS A 24 -4.62 0.01 -0.56
CA HIS A 24 -5.28 -0.53 0.63
C HIS A 24 -6.78 -0.77 0.38
N LYS A 25 -7.48 0.19 -0.23
CA LYS A 25 -8.91 0.07 -0.59
C LYS A 25 -9.20 -1.06 -1.57
N VAL A 26 -8.27 -1.33 -2.49
CA VAL A 26 -8.39 -2.43 -3.48
C VAL A 26 -8.03 -3.80 -2.88
N GLY A 27 -7.48 -3.85 -1.67
CA GLY A 27 -7.13 -5.10 -0.98
C GLY A 27 -5.79 -5.70 -1.43
N LEU A 28 -4.83 -4.85 -1.82
CA LEU A 28 -3.47 -5.31 -2.12
C LEU A 28 -2.72 -5.69 -0.83
N ASP A 29 -1.91 -6.75 -0.92
CA ASP A 29 -1.19 -7.35 0.20
C ASP A 29 0.10 -6.58 0.54
N TYR A 30 0.74 -5.97 -0.47
CA TYR A 30 1.97 -5.19 -0.27
C TYR A 30 2.18 -4.09 -1.32
N VAL A 31 3.00 -3.10 -0.95
CA VAL A 31 3.46 -2.00 -1.82
C VAL A 31 4.99 -1.98 -1.83
N SER A 32 5.59 -1.81 -3.01
CA SER A 32 7.03 -1.63 -3.18
C SER A 32 7.35 -0.19 -3.59
N CYS A 33 8.32 0.42 -2.92
CA CYS A 33 8.80 1.78 -3.18
C CYS A 33 10.29 1.92 -2.86
N SER A 34 10.94 2.98 -3.35
CA SER A 34 12.34 3.30 -3.03
C SER A 34 12.56 3.40 -1.51
N PRO A 35 13.74 3.04 -0.98
CA PRO A 35 14.02 2.98 0.46
C PRO A 35 13.71 4.29 1.19
N PHE A 36 13.93 5.44 0.55
CA PHE A 36 13.64 6.77 1.09
C PHE A 36 12.13 7.05 1.28
N ARG A 37 11.26 6.33 0.56
CA ARG A 37 9.80 6.51 0.58
C ARG A 37 9.08 5.49 1.46
N VAL A 38 9.78 4.48 1.95
CA VAL A 38 9.27 3.48 2.91
C VAL A 38 8.57 4.10 4.13
N PRO A 39 9.15 5.10 4.84
CA PRO A 39 8.47 5.69 5.99
C PRO A 39 7.18 6.40 5.61
N ILE A 40 7.14 7.06 4.45
CA ILE A 40 5.95 7.75 3.94
C ILE A 40 4.87 6.73 3.57
N ALA A 41 5.24 5.66 2.84
CA ALA A 41 4.33 4.59 2.48
C ALA A 41 3.74 3.89 3.71
N ARG A 42 4.54 3.69 4.76
CA ARG A 42 4.07 3.10 6.02
C ARG A 42 3.07 4.01 6.75
N LEU A 43 3.36 5.31 6.82
CA LEU A 43 2.43 6.29 7.42
C LEU A 43 1.11 6.34 6.65
N ALA A 44 1.17 6.40 5.32
CA ALA A 44 -0.01 6.41 4.47
C ALA A 44 -0.86 5.13 4.60
N ALA A 45 -0.22 3.96 4.72
CA ALA A 45 -0.90 2.69 4.97
C ALA A 45 -1.61 2.68 6.34
N ALA A 46 -0.96 3.21 7.38
CA ALA A 46 -1.58 3.35 8.69
C ALA A 46 -2.78 4.32 8.67
N GLN A 47 -2.65 5.46 8.00
CA GLN A 47 -3.75 6.40 7.79
C GLN A 47 -4.91 5.75 7.02
N ALA A 48 -4.61 4.97 5.96
CA ALA A 48 -5.61 4.26 5.18
C ALA A 48 -6.39 3.25 6.04
N ALA A 49 -5.70 2.51 6.92
CA ALA A 49 -6.32 1.53 7.81
C ALA A 49 -7.24 2.17 8.87
N ILE A 50 -6.88 3.38 9.34
CA ILE A 50 -7.70 4.15 10.30
C ILE A 50 -8.90 4.79 9.61
N GLU A 51 -8.72 5.36 8.42
CA GLU A 51 -9.79 6.04 7.65
C GLU A 51 -10.87 5.06 7.16
N ASN A 52 -10.56 3.76 7.08
CA ASN A 52 -11.47 2.71 6.61
C ASN A 52 -12.14 1.92 7.76
N ASN A 53 -12.06 2.42 9.00
CA ASN A 53 -12.79 1.91 10.18
C ASN A 53 -14.06 2.71 10.46
#